data_AF-A0A936NTE5-F1
#
_entry.id   AF-A0A936NTE5-F1
#
_cell.length_a   1.000
_cell.length_b   1.000
_cell.length_c   1.000
_cell.angle_alpha   90.00
_cell.angle_beta   90.00
_cell.angle_gamma   90.00
#
_symmetry.space_group_name_H-M   'P 1'
#
loop_
_entity.id
_entity.type
_entity.pdbx_description
1 polymer ?
#
loop_
_entity_poly.entity_id
_entity_poly.type
_entity_poly.pdbx_seq_one_letter_code
_entity_poly.pdbx_strand_id
1 'polypeptide(L)'
;MYAKQLLILSASVLTLCQVCATVIALSLFVSAFAQANQAGAGAATSASAQDSQAIKITRSGSQPSRPAPAENFTGRVRVEPLFQADAPARANGARVTFEPGARTAWHSHPLGQILIVTAGTGRVQRWGDAVEEIRQGDVVWTPPGQKHWHGASANAAMTHIAITEQQSDGKRVEWMEKVSDEQYRAPTRAQGAPAGSVSGAQPRPSQRAIGDFSPKLAQLTDDVLYGDVWERPQLSKRDRSLATVAALIALNRPDQLRSHFARARTNGVTEEELIETITHMAFYAGWPNAVSAIAVAREVFEKK
;
A
#
# COMPACT_ATOMS: atom_id res chain seq x y z
N MET A 1 39.87 55.13 -62.78
CA MET A 1 40.02 53.79 -62.18
C MET A 1 40.04 53.76 -60.65
N TYR A 2 40.24 54.87 -59.93
CA TYR A 2 40.31 54.87 -58.45
C TYR A 2 38.97 55.00 -57.68
N ALA A 3 37.88 55.43 -58.32
CA ALA A 3 36.59 55.64 -57.62
C ALA A 3 35.81 54.33 -57.34
N LYS A 4 36.03 53.26 -58.11
CA LYS A 4 35.36 51.96 -57.89
C LYS A 4 36.01 51.09 -56.82
N GLN A 5 37.29 51.31 -56.50
CA GLN A 5 37.98 50.59 -55.41
C GLN A 5 37.67 51.16 -54.02
N LEU A 6 37.32 52.45 -53.92
CA LEU A 6 36.96 53.09 -52.64
C LEU A 6 35.57 52.67 -52.12
N LEU A 7 34.63 52.38 -53.01
CA LEU A 7 33.28 51.91 -52.66
C LEU A 7 33.22 50.44 -52.21
N ILE A 8 34.18 49.61 -52.65
CA ILE A 8 34.26 48.20 -52.23
C ILE A 8 34.96 48.08 -50.86
N LEU A 9 35.90 48.99 -50.55
CA LEU A 9 36.47 49.08 -49.21
C LEU A 9 35.46 49.59 -48.17
N SER A 10 34.58 50.55 -48.50
CA SER A 10 33.62 51.10 -47.54
C SER A 10 32.50 50.11 -47.17
N ALA A 11 32.03 49.31 -48.13
CA ALA A 11 31.02 48.27 -47.89
C ALA A 11 31.59 47.08 -47.07
N SER A 12 32.86 46.74 -47.26
CA SER A 12 33.52 45.66 -46.52
C SER A 12 33.84 46.04 -45.08
N VAL A 13 34.20 47.31 -44.84
CA VAL A 13 34.46 47.84 -43.49
C VAL A 13 33.16 48.04 -42.69
N LEU A 14 32.06 48.44 -43.33
CA LEU A 14 30.75 48.52 -42.66
C LEU A 14 30.23 47.13 -42.24
N THR A 15 30.37 46.13 -43.12
CA THR A 15 29.91 44.76 -42.82
C THR A 15 30.73 44.11 -41.71
N LEU A 16 32.05 44.37 -41.66
CA LEU A 16 32.92 43.88 -40.58
C LEU A 16 32.65 44.59 -39.23
N CYS A 17 32.31 45.88 -39.26
CA CYS A 17 31.95 46.65 -38.07
C CYS A 17 30.60 46.19 -37.48
N GLN A 18 29.64 45.80 -38.33
CA GLN A 18 28.31 45.35 -37.92
C GLN A 18 28.31 43.91 -37.37
N VAL A 19 29.23 43.05 -37.83
CA VAL A 19 29.49 41.71 -37.28
C VAL A 19 30.26 41.80 -35.95
N CYS A 20 31.23 42.72 -35.80
CA CYS A 20 31.90 42.95 -34.51
C CYS A 20 30.96 43.52 -33.44
N ALA A 21 30.05 44.44 -33.81
CA ALA A 21 29.07 45.00 -32.87
C ALA A 21 28.05 43.95 -32.37
N THR A 22 27.69 42.97 -33.19
CA THR A 22 26.79 41.87 -32.80
C THR A 22 27.49 40.79 -31.98
N VAL A 23 28.77 40.49 -32.22
CA VAL A 23 29.55 39.53 -31.41
C VAL A 23 29.89 40.10 -30.02
N ILE A 24 30.13 41.42 -29.90
CA ILE A 24 30.38 42.09 -28.61
C ILE A 24 29.08 42.21 -27.80
N ALA A 25 27.92 42.46 -28.44
CA ALA A 25 26.63 42.46 -27.76
C ALA A 25 26.21 41.07 -27.24
N LEU A 26 26.58 39.99 -27.95
CA LEU A 26 26.28 38.62 -27.52
C LEU A 26 27.20 38.15 -26.38
N SER A 27 28.44 38.64 -26.31
CA SER A 27 29.38 38.30 -25.23
C SER A 27 29.17 39.12 -23.94
N LEU A 28 28.59 40.32 -24.04
CA LEU A 28 28.15 41.10 -22.87
C LEU A 28 26.82 40.57 -22.27
N PHE A 29 25.94 39.95 -23.07
CA PHE A 29 24.72 39.30 -22.54
C PHE A 29 24.98 37.96 -21.84
N VAL A 30 25.98 37.19 -22.28
CA VAL A 30 26.39 35.93 -21.61
C VAL A 30 27.08 36.21 -20.27
N SER A 31 27.77 37.35 -20.13
CA SER A 31 28.46 37.73 -18.89
C SER A 31 27.50 38.27 -17.81
N ALA A 32 26.45 39.00 -18.20
CA ALA A 32 25.44 39.50 -17.25
C ALA A 32 24.53 38.40 -16.68
N PHE A 33 24.24 37.34 -17.45
CA PHE A 33 23.53 36.16 -16.94
C PHE A 33 24.40 35.25 -16.05
N ALA A 34 25.73 35.26 -16.24
CA ALA A 34 26.65 34.50 -15.39
C ALA A 34 26.93 35.15 -14.02
N GLN A 35 26.81 36.49 -13.91
CA GLN A 35 26.99 37.20 -12.64
C GLN A 35 25.70 37.34 -11.81
N ALA A 36 24.52 37.31 -12.43
CA ALA A 36 23.25 37.27 -11.70
C ALA A 36 23.00 35.91 -11.00
N ASN A 37 23.70 34.84 -11.39
CA ASN A 37 23.55 33.51 -10.80
C ASN A 37 24.61 33.16 -9.74
N GLN A 38 25.52 34.08 -9.40
CA GLN A 38 26.51 33.91 -8.33
C GLN A 38 26.21 34.72 -7.05
N ALA A 39 25.17 35.57 -7.04
CA ALA A 39 24.78 36.36 -5.88
C ALA A 39 23.72 35.68 -4.97
N GLY A 40 23.43 34.40 -5.18
CA GLY A 40 22.53 33.59 -4.33
C GLY A 40 23.24 32.53 -3.47
N ALA A 41 24.54 32.33 -3.67
CA ALA A 41 25.35 31.34 -2.94
C ALA A 41 26.08 32.02 -1.77
N GLY A 42 25.36 32.32 -0.69
CA GLY A 42 25.97 33.08 0.41
C GLY A 42 25.17 33.15 1.70
N ALA A 43 24.34 32.14 1.98
CA ALA A 43 23.86 31.84 3.34
C ALA A 43 23.35 30.40 3.40
N ALA A 44 24.16 29.45 2.93
CA ALA A 44 24.07 28.11 3.51
C ALA A 44 24.62 28.27 4.93
N THR A 45 23.71 28.50 5.88
CA THR A 45 23.96 28.16 7.27
C THR A 45 24.63 26.79 7.26
N SER A 46 25.83 26.71 7.84
CA SER A 46 26.45 25.44 8.15
C SER A 46 25.50 24.71 9.09
N ALA A 47 24.55 23.95 8.52
CA ALA A 47 23.89 22.88 9.21
C ALA A 47 25.03 21.99 9.69
N SER A 48 25.30 22.07 10.99
CA SER A 48 26.38 21.35 11.62
C SER A 48 26.20 19.86 11.31
N ALA A 49 27.30 19.12 11.26
CA ALA A 49 27.30 17.67 11.09
C ALA A 49 26.45 16.89 12.13
N GLN A 50 25.80 17.58 13.08
CA GLN A 50 24.82 17.05 14.03
C GLN A 50 23.44 16.75 13.41
N ASP A 51 23.10 17.28 12.23
CA ASP A 51 21.76 17.12 11.65
C ASP A 51 21.51 15.72 11.02
N SER A 52 22.57 14.94 10.79
CA SER A 52 22.47 13.61 10.15
C SER A 52 21.96 12.49 11.08
N GLN A 53 21.85 12.74 12.39
CA GLN A 53 21.33 11.77 13.38
C GLN A 53 20.01 12.17 14.03
N ALA A 54 19.42 13.30 13.62
CA ALA A 54 18.15 13.75 14.16
C ALA A 54 16.98 12.90 13.64
N ILE A 55 15.95 12.70 14.48
CA ILE A 55 14.70 12.06 14.05
C ILE A 55 14.03 12.94 12.99
N LYS A 56 13.93 12.43 11.77
CA LYS A 56 13.23 13.09 10.66
C LYS A 56 11.74 12.71 10.66
N ILE A 57 10.87 13.70 10.79
CA ILE A 57 9.42 13.51 10.69
C ILE A 57 8.91 14.15 9.40
N THR A 58 8.47 13.32 8.46
CA THR A 58 7.67 13.79 7.32
C THR A 58 6.20 13.85 7.74
N ARG A 59 5.66 15.07 7.83
CA ARG A 59 4.30 15.29 8.33
C ARG A 59 3.26 14.88 7.28
N SER A 60 2.12 14.39 7.75
CA SER A 60 0.99 14.10 6.87
C SER A 60 0.59 15.34 6.07
N GLY A 61 0.32 15.18 4.78
CA GLY A 61 -0.02 16.27 3.86
C GLY A 61 1.17 17.09 3.34
N SER A 62 2.39 16.91 3.86
CA SER A 62 3.56 17.65 3.36
C SER A 62 4.11 17.10 2.04
N GLN A 63 3.78 15.85 1.69
CA GLN A 63 4.16 15.25 0.41
C GLN A 63 2.96 15.28 -0.55
N PRO A 64 3.07 15.94 -1.71
CA PRO A 64 1.96 16.03 -2.66
C PRO A 64 1.66 14.68 -3.31
N SER A 65 0.37 14.37 -3.47
CA SER A 65 -0.06 13.24 -4.30
C SER A 65 0.07 13.58 -5.78
N ARG A 66 0.41 12.59 -6.60
CA ARG A 66 0.54 12.76 -8.05
C ARG A 66 -0.19 11.64 -8.82
N PRO A 67 -0.71 11.90 -10.02
CA PRO A 67 -1.17 10.84 -10.91
C PRO A 67 0.01 9.93 -11.30
N ALA A 68 -0.26 8.64 -11.46
CA ALA A 68 0.75 7.70 -11.91
C ALA A 68 1.00 7.84 -13.43
N PRO A 69 2.24 7.62 -13.92
CA PRO A 69 2.56 7.77 -15.35
C PRO A 69 1.74 6.83 -16.23
N ALA A 70 1.09 7.37 -17.26
CA ALA A 70 0.20 6.60 -18.11
C ALA A 70 0.92 5.47 -18.87
N GLU A 71 2.25 5.52 -19.06
CA GLU A 71 3.01 4.40 -19.64
C GLU A 71 3.05 3.16 -18.72
N ASN A 72 2.99 3.34 -17.39
CA ASN A 72 3.18 2.25 -16.42
C ASN A 72 1.88 1.75 -15.78
N PHE A 73 0.76 2.43 -16.03
CA PHE A 73 -0.53 2.11 -15.40
C PHE A 73 -1.68 2.15 -16.39
N THR A 74 -2.68 1.29 -16.22
CA THR A 74 -3.96 1.36 -16.93
C THR A 74 -5.01 1.88 -15.95
N GLY A 75 -5.84 2.83 -16.39
CA GLY A 75 -6.84 3.48 -15.52
C GLY A 75 -6.26 4.58 -14.64
N ARG A 76 -7.09 5.12 -13.74
CA ARG A 76 -6.70 6.22 -12.85
C ARG A 76 -6.01 5.68 -11.60
N VAL A 77 -4.78 6.12 -11.38
CA VAL A 77 -3.96 5.72 -10.22
C VAL A 77 -3.31 6.96 -9.60
N ARG A 78 -3.37 7.05 -8.27
CA ARG A 78 -2.78 8.13 -7.48
C ARG A 78 -1.66 7.58 -6.60
N VAL A 79 -0.50 8.23 -6.62
CA VAL A 79 0.69 7.87 -5.86
C VAL A 79 1.00 8.98 -4.86
N GLU A 80 1.17 8.58 -3.60
CA GLU A 80 1.61 9.42 -2.48
C GLU A 80 2.94 8.86 -1.97
N PRO A 81 4.08 9.55 -2.21
CA PRO A 81 5.36 9.13 -1.62
C PRO A 81 5.29 9.18 -0.09
N LEU A 82 5.83 8.15 0.58
CA LEU A 82 5.89 8.10 2.04
C LEU A 82 7.31 8.32 2.54
N PHE A 83 8.26 7.51 2.05
CA PHE A 83 9.66 7.62 2.44
C PHE A 83 10.60 7.12 1.35
N GLN A 84 11.83 7.64 1.39
CA GLN A 84 12.99 7.09 0.71
C GLN A 84 14.13 7.14 1.73
N ALA A 85 14.69 5.98 2.06
CA ALA A 85 15.77 5.92 3.03
C ALA A 85 17.08 6.38 2.41
N ASP A 86 17.88 7.10 3.20
CA ASP A 86 19.24 7.48 2.84
C ASP A 86 20.18 6.29 3.07
N ALA A 87 21.29 6.25 2.32
CA ALA A 87 22.31 5.22 2.50
C ALA A 87 22.79 5.19 3.96
N PRO A 88 23.05 4.00 4.55
CA PRO A 88 23.15 2.68 3.92
C PRO A 88 21.82 1.93 3.74
N ALA A 89 20.71 2.48 4.22
CA ALA A 89 19.40 1.88 3.99
C ALA A 89 18.97 2.06 2.53
N ARG A 90 18.16 1.13 2.03
CA ARG A 90 17.76 1.07 0.60
C ARG A 90 16.25 1.09 0.39
N ALA A 91 15.50 1.04 1.49
CA ALA A 91 14.06 0.92 1.45
C ALA A 91 13.41 2.23 0.96
N ASN A 92 12.35 2.08 0.19
CA ASN A 92 11.47 3.17 -0.21
C ASN A 92 10.02 2.70 -0.11
N GLY A 93 9.11 3.64 0.11
CA GLY A 93 7.70 3.32 0.22
C GLY A 93 6.79 4.41 -0.30
N ALA A 94 5.67 3.98 -0.88
CA ALA A 94 4.62 4.85 -1.37
C ALA A 94 3.25 4.24 -1.08
N ARG A 95 2.26 5.11 -0.79
CA ARG A 95 0.85 4.73 -0.80
C ARG A 95 0.34 4.89 -2.23
N VAL A 96 -0.29 3.85 -2.77
CA VAL A 96 -0.83 3.85 -4.13
C VAL A 96 -2.31 3.51 -4.05
N THR A 97 -3.14 4.34 -4.68
CA THR A 97 -4.58 4.15 -4.79
C THR A 97 -4.98 3.95 -6.24
N PHE A 98 -5.66 2.85 -6.50
CA PHE A 98 -6.19 2.44 -7.80
C PHE A 98 -7.71 2.61 -7.80
N GLU A 99 -8.24 3.37 -8.75
CA GLU A 99 -9.68 3.40 -9.02
C GLU A 99 -10.16 2.05 -9.58
N PRO A 100 -11.46 1.72 -9.55
CA PRO A 100 -11.98 0.45 -10.08
C PRO A 100 -11.46 0.16 -11.49
N GLY A 101 -10.95 -1.06 -11.69
CA GLY A 101 -10.35 -1.49 -12.96
C GLY A 101 -8.91 -1.00 -13.23
N ALA A 102 -8.37 -0.10 -12.41
CA ALA A 102 -7.03 0.43 -12.59
C ALA A 102 -5.97 -0.55 -12.08
N ARG A 103 -4.85 -0.68 -12.80
CA ARG A 103 -3.75 -1.60 -12.47
C ARG A 103 -2.40 -1.13 -12.99
N THR A 104 -1.34 -1.69 -12.43
CA THR A 104 0.02 -1.57 -13.00
C THR A 104 0.12 -2.28 -14.35
N ALA A 105 1.10 -1.89 -15.15
CA ALA A 105 1.67 -2.73 -16.19
C ALA A 105 2.40 -3.93 -15.56
N TRP A 106 2.69 -4.95 -16.36
CA TRP A 106 3.59 -6.00 -15.90
C TRP A 106 4.95 -5.40 -15.55
N HIS A 107 5.54 -5.85 -14.45
CA HIS A 107 6.85 -5.38 -13.99
C HIS A 107 7.53 -6.39 -13.08
N SER A 108 8.80 -6.14 -12.76
CA SER A 108 9.54 -6.87 -11.73
C SER A 108 10.34 -5.91 -10.85
N HIS A 109 10.70 -6.38 -9.65
CA HIS A 109 11.55 -5.66 -8.71
C HIS A 109 12.83 -6.47 -8.45
N PRO A 110 14.03 -5.88 -8.57
CA PRO A 110 15.29 -6.63 -8.46
C PRO A 110 15.56 -7.18 -7.06
N LEU A 111 14.96 -6.58 -6.02
CA LEU A 111 15.06 -7.00 -4.62
C LEU A 111 13.69 -7.37 -4.02
N GLY A 112 12.69 -7.59 -4.87
CA GLY A 112 11.33 -7.92 -4.47
C GLY A 112 10.50 -6.72 -4.03
N GLN A 113 9.25 -6.99 -3.63
CA GLN A 113 8.29 -5.99 -3.20
C GLN A 113 7.37 -6.54 -2.12
N ILE A 114 7.08 -5.72 -1.11
CA ILE A 114 6.02 -5.95 -0.12
C ILE A 114 4.87 -4.99 -0.40
N LEU A 115 3.65 -5.50 -0.45
CA LEU A 115 2.43 -4.70 -0.42
C LEU A 115 1.71 -4.92 0.91
N ILE A 116 1.18 -3.86 1.50
CA ILE A 116 0.28 -3.91 2.65
C ILE A 116 -1.02 -3.23 2.23
N VAL A 117 -2.09 -3.99 2.05
CA VAL A 117 -3.37 -3.45 1.59
C VAL A 117 -4.05 -2.71 2.74
N THR A 118 -4.36 -1.43 2.55
CA THR A 118 -4.91 -0.55 3.58
C THR A 118 -6.38 -0.23 3.38
N ALA A 119 -6.93 -0.39 2.17
CA ALA A 119 -8.35 -0.18 1.89
C ALA A 119 -8.79 -0.90 0.60
N GLY A 120 -10.08 -1.26 0.54
CA GLY A 120 -10.73 -1.74 -0.67
C GLY A 120 -10.39 -3.18 -1.07
N THR A 121 -10.61 -3.50 -2.33
CA THR A 121 -10.44 -4.86 -2.89
C THR A 121 -9.64 -4.78 -4.18
N GLY A 122 -8.51 -5.49 -4.21
CA GLY A 122 -7.57 -5.52 -5.31
C GLY A 122 -7.40 -6.90 -5.92
N ARG A 123 -6.52 -6.94 -6.92
CA ARG A 123 -6.06 -8.14 -7.61
C ARG A 123 -4.53 -8.10 -7.69
N VAL A 124 -3.91 -9.26 -7.61
CA VAL A 124 -2.48 -9.46 -7.88
C VAL A 124 -2.29 -10.71 -8.71
N GLN A 125 -1.29 -10.73 -9.59
CA GLN A 125 -0.97 -11.91 -10.37
C GLN A 125 0.52 -11.97 -10.66
N ARG A 126 1.13 -13.13 -10.43
CA ARG A 126 2.42 -13.50 -11.03
C ARG A 126 2.20 -14.05 -12.43
N TRP A 127 3.09 -13.74 -13.36
CA TRP A 127 3.01 -14.25 -14.73
C TRP A 127 2.83 -15.77 -14.77
N GLY A 128 1.79 -16.23 -15.48
CA GLY A 128 1.45 -17.64 -15.64
C GLY A 128 0.60 -18.24 -14.51
N ASP A 129 0.47 -17.57 -13.37
CA ASP A 129 -0.40 -18.04 -12.28
C ASP A 129 -1.84 -17.54 -12.44
N ALA A 130 -2.74 -18.08 -11.62
CA ALA A 130 -4.08 -17.52 -11.47
C ALA A 130 -4.04 -16.16 -10.76
N VAL A 131 -4.99 -15.28 -11.09
CA VAL A 131 -5.14 -13.98 -10.42
C VAL A 131 -5.60 -14.23 -8.98
N GLU A 132 -5.04 -13.55 -7.99
CA GLU A 132 -5.49 -13.63 -6.60
C GLU A 132 -6.17 -12.33 -6.20
N GLU A 133 -7.26 -12.43 -5.45
CA GLU A 133 -7.91 -11.26 -4.82
C GLU A 133 -7.19 -10.92 -3.52
N ILE A 134 -6.97 -9.62 -3.29
CA ILE A 134 -6.33 -9.08 -2.09
C ILE A 134 -7.24 -8.03 -1.43
N ARG A 135 -7.30 -8.01 -0.10
CA ARG A 135 -8.20 -7.16 0.69
C ARG A 135 -7.44 -6.44 1.80
N GLN A 136 -8.08 -5.43 2.39
CA GLN A 136 -7.54 -4.71 3.55
C GLN A 136 -7.02 -5.68 4.63
N GLY A 137 -5.77 -5.47 5.05
CA GLY A 137 -5.08 -6.31 6.02
C GLY A 137 -4.13 -7.34 5.39
N ASP A 138 -4.31 -7.69 4.11
CA ASP A 138 -3.43 -8.63 3.43
C ASP A 138 -2.04 -8.03 3.20
N VAL A 139 -1.03 -8.88 3.35
CA VAL A 139 0.37 -8.57 3.05
C VAL A 139 0.82 -9.46 1.89
N VAL A 140 1.24 -8.85 0.79
CA VAL A 140 1.71 -9.55 -0.40
C VAL A 140 3.22 -9.42 -0.50
N TRP A 141 3.92 -10.55 -0.51
CA TRP A 141 5.35 -10.59 -0.83
C TRP A 141 5.54 -11.09 -2.26
N THR A 142 6.20 -10.28 -3.08
CA THR A 142 6.64 -10.66 -4.42
C THR A 142 8.17 -10.83 -4.42
N PRO A 143 8.69 -12.07 -4.59
CA PRO A 143 10.11 -12.33 -4.64
C PRO A 143 10.87 -11.53 -5.74
N PRO A 144 12.20 -11.34 -5.57
CA PRO A 144 13.06 -10.71 -6.55
C PRO A 144 12.90 -11.24 -7.99
N GLY A 145 12.90 -10.33 -8.97
CA GLY A 145 12.88 -10.63 -10.39
C GLY A 145 11.54 -11.17 -10.93
N GLN A 146 10.54 -11.37 -10.08
CA GLN A 146 9.28 -11.98 -10.49
C GLN A 146 8.41 -11.00 -11.29
N LYS A 147 8.04 -11.39 -12.52
CA LYS A 147 7.10 -10.64 -13.35
C LYS A 147 5.70 -10.75 -12.77
N HIS A 148 5.11 -9.61 -12.43
CA HIS A 148 3.80 -9.54 -11.77
C HIS A 148 3.07 -8.24 -12.12
N TRP A 149 1.78 -8.18 -11.78
CA TRP A 149 1.01 -6.95 -11.72
C TRP A 149 0.07 -6.98 -10.50
N HIS A 150 -0.41 -5.80 -10.14
CA HIS A 150 -1.43 -5.59 -9.11
C HIS A 150 -2.25 -4.34 -9.41
N GLY A 151 -3.45 -4.28 -8.85
CA GLY A 151 -4.39 -3.19 -9.05
C GLY A 151 -5.70 -3.37 -8.31
N ALA A 152 -6.66 -2.50 -8.61
CA ALA A 152 -8.01 -2.59 -8.09
C ALA A 152 -8.78 -3.76 -8.72
N SER A 153 -9.78 -4.25 -7.99
CA SER A 153 -10.86 -5.07 -8.56
C SER A 153 -11.69 -4.28 -9.57
N ALA A 154 -12.55 -4.96 -10.32
CA ALA A 154 -13.29 -4.33 -11.42
C ALA A 154 -14.32 -3.30 -10.93
N ASN A 155 -14.84 -3.46 -9.71
CA ASN A 155 -15.96 -2.70 -9.16
C ASN A 155 -15.64 -1.95 -7.86
N ALA A 156 -14.44 -2.12 -7.28
CA ALA A 156 -14.02 -1.40 -6.08
C ALA A 156 -12.59 -0.89 -6.22
N ALA A 157 -12.35 0.32 -5.72
CA ALA A 157 -11.02 0.86 -5.59
C ALA A 157 -10.18 0.03 -4.60
N MET A 158 -8.86 0.18 -4.66
CA MET A 158 -7.94 -0.43 -3.70
C MET A 158 -6.78 0.52 -3.39
N THR A 159 -6.38 0.57 -2.12
CA THR A 159 -5.19 1.29 -1.68
C THR A 159 -4.27 0.33 -0.95
N HIS A 160 -2.97 0.39 -1.27
CA HIS A 160 -1.92 -0.30 -0.53
C HIS A 160 -0.73 0.62 -0.25
N ILE A 161 0.10 0.23 0.72
CA ILE A 161 1.48 0.70 0.85
C ILE A 161 2.36 -0.29 0.09
N ALA A 162 3.13 0.20 -0.87
CA ALA A 162 4.17 -0.57 -1.55
C ALA A 162 5.53 -0.22 -0.93
N ILE A 163 6.32 -1.24 -0.61
CA ILE A 163 7.68 -1.13 -0.08
C ILE A 163 8.63 -1.91 -0.98
N THR A 164 9.71 -1.27 -1.43
CA THR A 164 10.75 -1.89 -2.26
C THR A 164 12.13 -1.45 -1.79
N GLU A 165 13.16 -2.17 -2.21
CA GLU A 165 14.55 -1.75 -2.04
C GLU A 165 15.18 -1.31 -3.37
N GLN A 166 16.06 -0.32 -3.31
CA GLN A 166 16.87 0.11 -4.46
C GLN A 166 18.20 -0.65 -4.53
N GLN A 167 18.61 -1.01 -5.74
CA GLN A 167 19.97 -1.48 -6.01
C GLN A 167 20.98 -0.32 -5.90
N SER A 168 22.27 -0.65 -5.89
CA SER A 168 23.36 0.33 -5.80
C SER A 168 23.42 1.30 -6.99
N ASP A 169 22.90 0.89 -8.16
CA ASP A 169 22.75 1.73 -9.35
C ASP A 169 21.46 2.57 -9.34
N GLY A 170 20.67 2.50 -8.26
CA GLY A 170 19.39 3.19 -8.10
C GLY A 170 18.19 2.52 -8.78
N LYS A 171 18.39 1.39 -9.48
CA LYS A 171 17.31 0.66 -10.13
C LYS A 171 16.41 0.01 -9.07
N ARG A 172 15.09 0.16 -9.27
CA ARG A 172 14.04 -0.33 -8.34
C ARG A 172 12.98 -1.17 -9.00
N VAL A 173 12.74 -0.95 -10.29
CA VAL A 173 11.65 -1.56 -11.04
C VAL A 173 12.07 -1.71 -12.49
N GLU A 174 11.62 -2.80 -13.10
CA GLU A 174 11.71 -3.03 -14.53
C GLU A 174 10.30 -3.13 -15.08
N TRP A 175 9.87 -2.09 -15.79
CA TRP A 175 8.55 -2.01 -16.41
C TRP A 175 8.52 -2.78 -17.73
N MET A 176 7.39 -3.43 -17.99
CA MET A 176 7.15 -4.25 -19.17
C MET A 176 5.83 -3.84 -19.83
N GLU A 177 5.19 -4.75 -20.57
CA GLU A 177 3.96 -4.46 -21.29
C GLU A 177 2.74 -4.25 -20.38
N LYS A 178 1.71 -3.59 -20.91
CA LYS A 178 0.43 -3.44 -20.22
C LYS A 178 -0.23 -4.80 -19.96
N VAL A 179 -0.93 -4.89 -18.83
CA VAL A 179 -1.87 -5.99 -18.58
C VAL A 179 -3.08 -5.79 -19.49
N SER A 180 -3.29 -6.73 -20.41
CA SER A 180 -4.43 -6.68 -21.33
C SER A 180 -5.75 -6.84 -20.56
N ASP A 181 -6.85 -6.40 -21.16
CA ASP A 181 -8.18 -6.59 -20.56
C ASP A 181 -8.53 -8.07 -20.38
N GLU A 182 -8.06 -8.94 -21.28
CA GLU A 182 -8.23 -10.38 -21.18
C GLU A 182 -7.47 -10.95 -19.97
N GLN A 183 -6.18 -10.58 -19.81
CA GLN A 183 -5.38 -10.96 -18.65
C GLN A 183 -6.00 -10.46 -17.34
N TYR A 184 -6.51 -9.22 -17.33
CA TYR A 184 -7.16 -8.63 -16.17
C TYR A 184 -8.47 -9.34 -15.78
N ARG A 185 -9.24 -9.80 -16.78
CA ARG A 185 -10.51 -10.52 -16.59
C ARG A 185 -10.33 -12.01 -16.32
N ALA A 186 -9.10 -12.53 -16.33
CA ALA A 186 -8.83 -13.91 -15.99
C ALA A 186 -9.48 -14.27 -14.63
N PRO A 187 -10.05 -15.48 -14.50
CA PRO A 187 -10.73 -15.89 -13.29
C PRO A 187 -9.76 -15.82 -12.11
N THR A 188 -10.24 -15.28 -11.00
CA THR A 188 -9.47 -15.32 -9.75
C THR A 188 -9.39 -16.75 -9.26
N ARG A 189 -8.22 -17.13 -8.74
CA ARG A 189 -8.03 -18.37 -8.00
C ARG A 189 -9.06 -18.39 -6.89
N ALA A 190 -9.95 -19.38 -6.92
CA ALA A 190 -10.76 -19.70 -5.75
C ALA A 190 -9.77 -20.00 -4.61
N GLN A 191 -9.78 -19.21 -3.53
CA GLN A 191 -8.79 -19.31 -2.46
C GLN A 191 -8.85 -20.66 -1.74
N GLY A 192 -8.18 -21.70 -2.24
CA GLY A 192 -7.88 -22.95 -1.55
C GLY A 192 -8.75 -24.15 -1.95
N ALA A 193 -8.16 -25.05 -2.73
CA ALA A 193 -8.29 -26.49 -2.51
C ALA A 193 -7.06 -26.95 -1.72
N PRO A 194 -7.25 -27.77 -0.68
CA PRO A 194 -6.34 -28.87 -0.42
C PRO A 194 -7.07 -30.21 -0.53
N ALA A 195 -6.26 -31.22 -0.80
CA ALA A 195 -6.61 -32.61 -1.02
C ALA A 195 -7.43 -33.24 0.13
N GLY A 196 -8.33 -34.15 -0.23
CA GLY A 196 -9.01 -35.05 0.69
C GLY A 196 -10.51 -34.84 0.77
N SER A 197 -11.24 -35.26 -0.26
CA SER A 197 -12.68 -35.51 -0.12
C SER A 197 -12.89 -36.72 0.79
N VAL A 198 -13.18 -36.50 2.06
CA VAL A 198 -13.75 -37.54 2.92
C VAL A 198 -15.27 -37.44 2.77
N SER A 199 -15.83 -38.21 1.83
CA SER A 199 -17.28 -38.30 1.66
C SER A 199 -17.87 -39.14 2.79
N GLY A 200 -18.72 -38.54 3.63
CA GLY A 200 -19.53 -39.28 4.62
C GLY A 200 -19.95 -38.49 5.87
N ALA A 201 -19.37 -37.32 6.14
CA ALA A 201 -19.73 -36.53 7.32
C ALA A 201 -20.88 -35.54 7.04
N GLN A 202 -21.79 -35.39 8.02
CA GLN A 202 -22.79 -34.32 8.04
C GLN A 202 -22.14 -32.95 7.76
N PRO A 203 -22.81 -32.04 7.02
CA PRO A 203 -22.25 -30.73 6.72
C PRO A 203 -21.87 -30.01 8.01
N ARG A 204 -20.64 -29.46 8.02
CA ARG A 204 -20.05 -28.75 9.15
C ARG A 204 -20.88 -27.50 9.53
N PRO A 205 -20.73 -26.96 10.76
CA PRO A 205 -21.65 -25.95 11.28
C PRO A 205 -21.84 -24.73 10.36
N SER A 206 -20.77 -24.17 9.79
CA SER A 206 -20.90 -23.02 8.89
C SER A 206 -21.44 -23.41 7.52
N GLN A 207 -21.14 -24.61 7.02
CA GLN A 207 -21.79 -25.15 5.82
C GLN A 207 -23.31 -25.29 5.96
N ARG A 208 -23.82 -25.62 7.15
CA ARG A 208 -25.27 -25.62 7.40
C ARG A 208 -25.88 -24.23 7.49
N ALA A 209 -25.14 -23.27 8.03
CA ALA A 209 -25.66 -21.93 8.31
C ALA A 209 -25.68 -21.03 7.07
N ILE A 210 -24.64 -21.08 6.24
CA ILE A 210 -24.45 -20.17 5.09
C ILE A 210 -23.88 -20.87 3.85
N GLY A 211 -23.76 -22.19 3.83
CA GLY A 211 -23.08 -22.92 2.76
C GLY A 211 -23.81 -22.92 1.42
N ASP A 212 -25.14 -22.79 1.43
CA ASP A 212 -25.98 -22.65 0.24
C ASP A 212 -25.78 -21.29 -0.45
N PHE A 213 -25.60 -20.23 0.34
CA PHE A 213 -25.45 -18.86 -0.14
C PHE A 213 -23.98 -18.44 -0.35
N SER A 214 -23.09 -18.87 0.55
CA SER A 214 -21.66 -18.54 0.55
C SER A 214 -20.81 -19.77 0.88
N PRO A 215 -20.76 -20.76 -0.02
CA PRO A 215 -20.10 -22.05 0.22
C PRO A 215 -18.62 -21.89 0.59
N LYS A 216 -17.96 -20.89 -0.01
CA LYS A 216 -16.54 -20.65 0.26
C LYS A 216 -16.31 -20.02 1.62
N LEU A 217 -17.15 -19.06 2.04
CA LEU A 217 -17.02 -18.47 3.36
C LEU A 217 -17.31 -19.52 4.44
N ALA A 218 -18.35 -20.33 4.26
CA ALA A 218 -18.64 -21.46 5.13
C ALA A 218 -17.43 -22.39 5.28
N GLN A 219 -16.80 -22.77 4.17
CA GLN A 219 -15.58 -23.59 4.17
C GLN A 219 -14.43 -22.88 4.88
N LEU A 220 -14.16 -21.61 4.61
CA LEU A 220 -13.05 -20.91 5.28
C LEU A 220 -13.31 -20.78 6.79
N THR A 221 -14.56 -20.58 7.21
CA THR A 221 -14.93 -20.55 8.63
C THR A 221 -14.74 -21.91 9.30
N ASP A 222 -15.18 -22.99 8.66
CA ASP A 222 -15.08 -24.34 9.23
C ASP A 222 -13.63 -24.88 9.21
N ASP A 223 -12.90 -24.68 8.11
CA ASP A 223 -11.61 -25.36 7.85
C ASP A 223 -10.43 -24.54 8.34
N VAL A 224 -10.42 -23.25 8.02
CA VAL A 224 -9.27 -22.38 8.27
C VAL A 224 -9.42 -21.71 9.63
N LEU A 225 -10.53 -21.01 9.85
CA LEU A 225 -10.72 -20.29 11.11
C LEU A 225 -10.83 -21.27 12.27
N TYR A 226 -11.90 -22.07 12.32
CA TYR A 226 -12.12 -22.95 13.46
C TYR A 226 -11.41 -24.30 13.37
N GLY A 227 -11.10 -24.79 12.16
CA GLY A 227 -10.43 -26.07 11.96
C GLY A 227 -8.90 -26.03 12.06
N ASP A 228 -8.27 -24.85 11.86
CA ASP A 228 -6.82 -24.66 11.96
C ASP A 228 -6.47 -23.56 12.97
N VAL A 229 -6.76 -22.29 12.65
CA VAL A 229 -6.27 -21.14 13.43
C VAL A 229 -6.65 -21.22 14.91
N TRP A 230 -7.87 -21.67 15.23
CA TRP A 230 -8.33 -21.84 16.61
C TRP A 230 -7.81 -23.10 17.31
N GLU A 231 -7.28 -24.07 16.57
CA GLU A 231 -6.72 -25.33 17.09
C GLU A 231 -5.20 -25.27 17.29
N ARG A 232 -4.54 -24.25 16.73
CA ARG A 232 -3.08 -24.06 16.86
C ARG A 232 -2.62 -23.99 18.33
N PRO A 233 -1.60 -24.77 18.74
CA PRO A 233 -1.28 -25.01 20.15
C PRO A 233 -0.60 -23.84 20.86
N GLN A 234 -0.09 -22.84 20.13
CA GLN A 234 0.67 -21.73 20.72
C GLN A 234 -0.18 -20.77 21.55
N LEU A 235 -1.50 -20.80 21.38
CA LEU A 235 -2.43 -20.02 22.21
C LEU A 235 -3.67 -20.87 22.48
N SER A 236 -4.03 -20.98 23.75
CA SER A 236 -5.16 -21.81 24.17
C SER A 236 -6.48 -21.28 23.60
N LYS A 237 -7.48 -22.15 23.45
CA LYS A 237 -8.84 -21.74 23.04
C LYS A 237 -9.46 -20.73 24.00
N ARG A 238 -9.12 -20.82 25.29
CA ARG A 238 -9.49 -19.86 26.33
C ARG A 238 -8.95 -18.46 25.99
N ASP A 239 -7.65 -18.37 25.77
CA ASP A 239 -6.99 -17.08 25.53
C ASP A 239 -7.34 -16.49 24.16
N ARG A 240 -7.55 -17.34 23.15
CA ARG A 240 -8.09 -16.92 21.84
C ARG A 240 -9.48 -16.31 21.98
N SER A 241 -10.35 -16.92 22.79
CA SER A 241 -11.67 -16.35 23.08
C SER A 241 -11.55 -15.00 23.77
N LEU A 242 -10.69 -14.87 24.78
CA LEU A 242 -10.47 -13.63 25.51
C LEU A 242 -9.96 -12.51 24.58
N ALA A 243 -8.95 -12.81 23.75
CA ALA A 243 -8.41 -11.88 22.76
C ALA A 243 -9.46 -11.46 21.71
N THR A 244 -10.28 -12.42 21.25
CA THR A 244 -11.35 -12.14 20.28
C THR A 244 -12.43 -11.24 20.90
N VAL A 245 -12.85 -11.52 22.13
CA VAL A 245 -13.82 -10.69 22.86
C VAL A 245 -13.28 -9.27 23.03
N ALA A 246 -12.04 -9.11 23.51
CA ALA A 246 -11.42 -7.79 23.68
C ALA A 246 -11.35 -7.01 22.35
N ALA A 247 -10.99 -7.67 21.25
CA ALA A 247 -10.98 -7.07 19.92
C ALA A 247 -12.38 -6.63 19.45
N LEU A 248 -13.41 -7.46 19.66
CA LEU A 248 -14.79 -7.12 19.29
C LEU A 248 -15.35 -5.94 20.10
N ILE A 249 -14.97 -5.83 21.38
CA ILE A 249 -15.30 -4.67 22.21
C ILE A 249 -14.59 -3.42 21.66
N ALA A 250 -13.28 -3.52 21.39
CA ALA A 250 -12.49 -2.41 20.86
C ALA A 250 -13.03 -1.87 19.54
N LEU A 251 -13.47 -2.76 18.66
CA LEU A 251 -14.02 -2.43 17.34
C LEU A 251 -15.50 -2.04 17.37
N ASN A 252 -16.15 -2.03 18.54
CA ASN A 252 -17.59 -1.81 18.71
C ASN A 252 -18.43 -2.72 17.77
N ARG A 253 -18.31 -4.03 17.94
CA ARG A 253 -19.04 -5.07 17.16
C ARG A 253 -19.99 -5.89 18.05
N PRO A 254 -21.03 -5.26 18.64
CA PRO A 254 -21.90 -5.92 19.61
C PRO A 254 -22.66 -7.14 19.04
N ASP A 255 -23.02 -7.12 17.76
CA ASP A 255 -23.75 -8.23 17.12
C ASP A 255 -22.98 -9.55 17.12
N GLN A 256 -21.65 -9.49 17.19
CA GLN A 256 -20.78 -10.67 17.27
C GLN A 256 -20.50 -11.08 18.71
N LEU A 257 -20.63 -10.17 19.69
CA LEU A 257 -20.25 -10.44 21.08
C LEU A 257 -21.09 -11.56 21.69
N ARG A 258 -22.39 -11.67 21.35
CA ARG A 258 -23.29 -12.68 21.91
C ARG A 258 -22.76 -14.12 21.73
N SER A 259 -22.41 -14.50 20.50
CA SER A 259 -21.90 -15.84 20.20
C SER A 259 -20.48 -16.05 20.74
N HIS A 260 -19.68 -14.99 20.78
CA HIS A 260 -18.30 -15.06 21.27
C HIS A 260 -18.20 -15.11 22.80
N PHE A 261 -19.10 -14.49 23.55
CA PHE A 261 -19.20 -14.68 25.00
C PHE A 261 -19.60 -16.12 25.36
N ALA A 262 -20.59 -16.69 24.68
CA ALA A 262 -20.98 -18.09 24.88
C ALA A 262 -19.83 -19.06 24.56
N ARG A 263 -19.10 -18.81 23.47
CA ARG A 263 -17.90 -19.58 23.10
C ARG A 263 -16.76 -19.39 24.11
N ALA A 264 -16.55 -18.18 24.62
CA ALA A 264 -15.54 -17.91 25.64
C ALA A 264 -15.78 -18.74 26.91
N ARG A 265 -17.03 -18.79 27.38
CA ARG A 265 -17.44 -19.64 28.50
C ARG A 265 -17.22 -21.13 28.22
N THR A 266 -17.61 -21.59 27.03
CA THR A 266 -17.36 -22.99 26.60
C THR A 266 -15.87 -23.33 26.59
N ASN A 267 -15.02 -22.35 26.25
CA ASN A 267 -13.57 -22.50 26.23
C ASN A 267 -12.91 -22.23 27.60
N GLY A 268 -13.69 -22.03 28.67
CA GLY A 268 -13.18 -21.92 30.04
C GLY A 268 -12.83 -20.51 30.52
N VAL A 269 -13.29 -19.45 29.83
CA VAL A 269 -13.24 -18.08 30.38
C VAL A 269 -14.43 -17.89 31.32
N THR A 270 -14.21 -17.43 32.55
CA THR A 270 -15.31 -17.24 33.52
C THR A 270 -16.13 -15.99 33.21
N GLU A 271 -17.34 -15.90 33.75
CA GLU A 271 -18.16 -14.68 33.63
C GLU A 271 -17.46 -13.48 34.30
N GLU A 272 -16.83 -13.70 35.45
CA GLU A 272 -16.05 -12.69 36.17
C GLU A 272 -14.89 -12.15 35.31
N GLU A 273 -14.15 -13.03 34.63
CA GLU A 273 -13.07 -12.64 33.73
C GLU A 273 -13.57 -11.86 32.51
N LEU A 274 -14.73 -12.22 31.96
CA LEU A 274 -15.35 -11.49 30.86
C LEU A 274 -15.85 -10.11 31.31
N ILE A 275 -16.44 -10.01 32.50
CA ILE A 275 -16.88 -8.73 33.09
C ILE A 275 -15.67 -7.83 33.35
N GLU A 276 -14.60 -8.38 33.93
CA GLU A 276 -13.37 -7.63 34.18
C GLU A 276 -12.72 -7.17 32.88
N THR A 277 -12.73 -8.01 31.84
CA THR A 277 -12.28 -7.62 30.50
C THR A 277 -13.08 -6.44 29.96
N ILE A 278 -14.41 -6.46 30.06
CA ILE A 278 -15.26 -5.35 29.60
C ILE A 278 -14.94 -4.06 30.38
N THR A 279 -14.81 -4.16 31.70
CA THR A 279 -14.46 -3.03 32.57
C THR A 279 -13.09 -2.45 32.21
N HIS A 280 -12.09 -3.31 32.03
CA HIS A 280 -10.75 -2.91 31.61
C HIS A 280 -10.79 -2.21 30.25
N MET A 281 -11.51 -2.77 29.28
CA MET A 281 -11.64 -2.21 27.94
C MET A 281 -12.36 -0.84 27.93
N ALA A 282 -13.15 -0.48 28.94
CA ALA A 282 -13.78 0.84 29.02
C ALA A 282 -12.76 1.99 28.98
N PHE A 283 -11.58 1.78 29.55
CA PHE A 283 -10.52 2.79 29.63
C PHE A 283 -9.70 2.90 28.33
N TYR A 284 -9.63 1.83 27.53
CA TYR A 284 -8.80 1.79 26.32
C TYR A 284 -9.60 1.92 25.03
N ALA A 285 -10.84 1.41 25.02
CA ALA A 285 -11.76 1.43 23.88
C ALA A 285 -12.93 2.42 24.06
N GLY A 286 -13.04 3.05 25.24
CA GLY A 286 -14.06 4.04 25.55
C GLY A 286 -15.30 3.45 26.23
N TRP A 287 -15.87 4.25 27.14
CA TRP A 287 -17.04 3.89 27.95
C TRP A 287 -18.24 3.39 27.13
N PRO A 288 -18.62 4.00 25.98
CA PRO A 288 -19.75 3.52 25.18
C PRO A 288 -19.59 2.09 24.64
N ASN A 289 -18.36 1.69 24.29
CA ASN A 289 -18.09 0.33 23.81
C ASN A 289 -18.27 -0.68 24.95
N ALA A 290 -17.81 -0.35 26.15
CA ALA A 290 -17.99 -1.19 27.34
C ALA A 290 -19.46 -1.30 27.74
N VAL A 291 -20.22 -0.19 27.69
CA VAL A 291 -21.68 -0.20 27.96
C VAL A 291 -22.43 -1.08 26.95
N SER A 292 -22.05 -1.01 25.67
CA SER A 292 -22.64 -1.87 24.63
C SER A 292 -22.30 -3.35 24.88
N ALA A 293 -21.06 -3.64 25.24
CA ALA A 293 -20.60 -4.99 25.52
C ALA A 293 -21.25 -5.60 26.78
N ILE A 294 -21.35 -4.84 27.87
CA ILE A 294 -21.93 -5.34 29.13
C ILE A 294 -23.43 -5.61 28.99
N ALA A 295 -24.14 -4.84 28.16
CA ALA A 295 -25.55 -5.11 27.85
C ALA A 295 -25.71 -6.49 27.18
N VAL A 296 -24.88 -6.81 26.19
CA VAL A 296 -24.88 -8.12 25.52
C VAL A 296 -24.43 -9.23 26.48
N ALA A 297 -23.40 -8.99 27.30
CA ALA A 297 -22.90 -9.95 28.27
C ALA A 297 -24.00 -10.36 29.27
N ARG A 298 -24.73 -9.38 29.81
CA ARG A 298 -25.87 -9.62 30.71
C ARG A 298 -26.90 -10.56 30.09
N GLU A 299 -27.29 -10.31 28.83
CA GLU A 299 -28.25 -11.15 28.10
C GLU A 299 -27.76 -12.59 27.85
N VAL A 300 -26.44 -12.81 27.79
CA VAL A 300 -25.83 -14.14 27.59
C VAL A 300 -25.68 -14.88 28.92
N PHE A 301 -25.35 -14.18 30.01
CA PHE A 301 -25.07 -14.79 31.31
C PHE A 301 -26.35 -15.11 32.09
N GLU A 302 -27.42 -14.32 31.91
CA GLU A 302 -28.71 -14.56 32.55
C GLU A 302 -29.50 -15.74 31.94
N LYS A 303 -29.21 -16.12 30.69
CA LYS A 303 -29.78 -17.31 30.07
C LYS A 303 -29.02 -18.55 30.56
N LYS A 304 -29.56 -19.21 31.60
CA LYS A 304 -29.15 -20.55 32.05
C LYS A 304 -29.59 -21.63 31.05
#